data_AF-A0A922JC07-F1
#
_entry.id   AF-A0A922JC07-F1
#
_cell.length_a   1.000
_cell.length_b   1.000
_cell.length_c   1.000
_cell.angle_alpha   90.00
_cell.angle_beta   90.00
_cell.angle_gamma   90.00
#
_symmetry.space_group_name_H-M   'P 1'
#
loop_
_entity.id
_entity.type
_entity.pdbx_description
1 polymer ?
#
loop_
_entity_poly.entity_id
_entity_poly.type
_entity_poly.pdbx_seq_one_letter_code
_entity_poly.pdbx_strand_id
1 'polypeptide(L)'
;MAAQFWLLLRRLYLTLYNWTVLFGWLKVLYLAVQTLGESGHEHVYDAVQRPLQLAQTAALLEIIHVLVGLVRSPITATLPQIGSRLYLTWGILWSFPQTQSHILVTSLVISWSITEIIRYSFFGMKEALGFAPSWLLWLRYSSFLLLYPTGITSEVGLIYVALPYIKVRILMMLNKEIFFFFF
;
A
#
# COMPACT_ATOMS: atom_id res chain seq x y z
N MET A 1 34.20 -4.11 17.43
CA MET A 1 33.12 -3.55 18.29
C MET A 1 32.20 -2.58 17.55
N ALA A 2 32.69 -1.50 16.93
CA ALA A 2 31.82 -0.50 16.28
C ALA A 2 30.91 -1.09 15.18
N ALA A 3 31.42 -1.93 14.27
CA ALA A 3 30.62 -2.54 13.21
C ALA A 3 29.46 -3.42 13.75
N GLN A 4 29.70 -4.12 14.85
CA GLN A 4 28.71 -5.01 15.47
C GLN A 4 27.61 -4.20 16.17
N PHE A 5 27.97 -3.07 16.77
CA PHE A 5 27.02 -2.09 17.31
C PHE A 5 26.12 -1.50 16.22
N TRP A 6 26.68 -1.06 15.08
CA TRP A 6 25.90 -0.56 13.94
C TRP A 6 24.95 -1.60 13.37
N LEU A 7 25.38 -2.87 13.30
CA LEU A 7 24.53 -3.98 12.86
C LEU A 7 23.36 -4.23 13.81
N LEU A 8 23.59 -4.17 15.13
CA LEU A 8 22.54 -4.31 16.13
C LEU A 8 21.52 -3.18 16.05
N LEU A 9 21.98 -1.92 15.96
CA LEU A 9 21.09 -0.77 15.79
C LEU A 9 20.24 -0.88 14.53
N ARG A 10 20.83 -1.26 13.40
CA ARG A 10 20.12 -1.50 12.14
C ARG A 10 19.04 -2.57 12.31
N ARG A 11 19.37 -3.72 12.91
CA ARG A 11 18.42 -4.82 13.12
C ARG A 11 17.27 -4.43 14.04
N LEU A 12 17.56 -3.74 15.15
CA LEU A 12 16.55 -3.25 16.09
C LEU A 12 15.61 -2.27 15.41
N TYR A 13 16.16 -1.28 14.69
CA TYR A 13 15.37 -0.31 13.94
C TYR A 13 14.45 -0.99 12.92
N LEU A 14 15.00 -1.87 12.07
CA LEU A 14 14.21 -2.58 11.05
C LEU A 14 13.16 -3.49 11.68
N THR A 15 13.47 -4.14 12.80
CA THR A 15 12.50 -4.97 13.53
C THR A 15 11.34 -4.12 14.02
N LEU A 16 11.61 -3.02 14.72
CA LEU A 16 10.57 -2.10 15.22
C LEU A 16 9.74 -1.51 14.08
N TYR A 17 10.39 -1.11 12.99
CA TYR A 17 9.71 -0.62 11.80
C TYR A 17 8.75 -1.66 11.22
N ASN A 18 9.23 -2.88 10.95
CA ASN A 18 8.41 -3.95 10.37
C ASN A 18 7.21 -4.29 11.25
N TRP A 19 7.40 -4.40 12.57
CA TRP A 19 6.30 -4.67 13.50
C TRP A 19 5.29 -3.51 13.56
N THR A 20 5.76 -2.27 13.57
CA THR A 20 4.88 -1.09 13.59
C THR A 20 3.99 -1.05 12.34
N VAL A 21 4.58 -1.27 11.17
CA VAL A 21 3.83 -1.25 9.91
C VAL A 21 2.91 -2.47 9.80
N LEU A 22 3.32 -3.64 10.30
CA LEU A 22 2.46 -4.83 10.42
C LEU A 22 1.19 -4.53 11.23
N PHE A 23 1.33 -3.91 12.42
CA PHE A 23 0.17 -3.55 13.23
C PHE A 23 -0.71 -2.48 12.55
N GLY A 24 -0.10 -1.57 11.80
CA GLY A 24 -0.81 -0.63 10.93
C GLY A 24 -1.72 -1.35 9.93
N TRP A 25 -1.18 -2.33 9.20
CA TRP A 25 -1.95 -3.11 8.22
C TRP A 25 -2.98 -4.05 8.86
N LEU A 26 -2.70 -4.64 10.03
CA LEU A 26 -3.70 -5.38 10.79
C LEU A 26 -4.89 -4.49 11.17
N LYS A 27 -4.64 -3.25 11.59
CA LYS A 27 -5.70 -2.28 11.88
C LYS A 27 -6.52 -1.93 10.64
N VAL A 28 -5.87 -1.75 9.49
CA VAL A 28 -6.56 -1.53 8.20
C VAL A 28 -7.47 -2.71 7.87
N LEU A 29 -6.95 -3.94 7.94
CA LEU A 29 -7.72 -5.15 7.65
C LEU A 29 -8.91 -5.32 8.60
N TYR A 30 -8.67 -5.12 9.90
CA TYR A 30 -9.71 -5.23 10.92
C TYR A 30 -10.85 -4.25 10.64
N LEU A 31 -10.54 -2.98 10.41
CA LEU A 31 -11.54 -1.96 10.10
C LEU A 31 -12.26 -2.25 8.78
N ALA A 32 -11.55 -2.74 7.76
CA ALA A 32 -12.14 -3.10 6.48
C ALA A 32 -13.18 -4.22 6.62
N VAL A 33 -12.82 -5.32 7.31
CA VAL A 33 -13.69 -6.48 7.50
C VAL A 33 -14.87 -6.14 8.41
N GLN A 34 -14.62 -5.42 9.50
CA GLN A 34 -15.67 -4.97 10.41
C GLN A 34 -16.71 -4.12 9.67
N THR A 35 -16.25 -3.09 8.97
CA THR A 35 -17.14 -2.16 8.25
C THR A 35 -17.88 -2.86 7.11
N LEU A 36 -17.24 -3.80 6.43
CA LEU A 36 -17.89 -4.60 5.39
C LEU A 36 -19.04 -5.45 5.95
N GLY A 37 -18.88 -6.03 7.14
CA GLY A 37 -19.92 -6.83 7.79
C GLY A 37 -21.07 -6.00 8.37
N GLU A 38 -20.78 -4.81 8.91
CA GLU A 38 -21.77 -3.97 9.58
C GLU A 38 -22.51 -3.02 8.63
N SER A 39 -21.77 -2.36 7.71
CA SER A 39 -22.25 -1.21 6.93
C SER A 39 -22.10 -1.40 5.41
N GLY A 40 -21.55 -2.53 4.96
CA GLY A 40 -21.34 -2.84 3.55
C GLY A 40 -20.12 -2.17 2.91
N HIS A 41 -19.87 -2.49 1.64
CA HIS A 41 -18.64 -2.11 0.92
C HIS A 41 -18.49 -0.60 0.69
N GLU A 42 -19.59 0.16 0.68
CA GLU A 42 -19.56 1.59 0.38
C GLU A 42 -18.87 2.41 1.47
N HIS A 43 -18.98 1.96 2.72
CA HIS A 43 -18.44 2.65 3.90
C HIS A 43 -17.03 2.20 4.28
N VAL A 44 -16.51 1.14 3.64
CA VAL A 44 -15.20 0.57 3.97
C VAL A 44 -14.09 1.60 3.81
N TYR A 45 -14.11 2.39 2.74
CA TYR A 45 -13.07 3.37 2.50
C TYR A 45 -13.03 4.45 3.59
N ASP A 46 -14.18 4.94 4.04
CA ASP A 46 -14.27 5.99 5.07
C ASP A 46 -13.64 5.54 6.40
N ALA A 47 -13.84 4.27 6.77
CA ALA A 47 -13.25 3.69 7.97
C ALA A 47 -11.73 3.50 7.86
N VAL A 48 -11.24 3.12 6.67
CA VAL A 48 -9.83 2.72 6.47
C VAL A 48 -8.95 3.80 5.87
N GLN A 49 -9.50 4.91 5.37
CA GLN A 49 -8.75 5.93 4.63
C GLN A 49 -7.51 6.41 5.39
N ARG A 50 -7.68 6.85 6.64
CA ARG A 50 -6.57 7.36 7.47
C ARG A 50 -5.50 6.31 7.72
N PRO A 51 -5.81 5.11 8.27
CA PRO A 51 -4.79 4.11 8.51
C PRO A 51 -4.17 3.58 7.21
N LEU A 52 -4.92 3.48 6.11
CA LEU A 52 -4.42 3.10 4.80
C LEU A 52 -3.39 4.10 4.27
N GLN A 53 -3.71 5.39 4.31
CA GLN A 53 -2.80 6.46 3.87
C GLN A 53 -1.51 6.48 4.68
N LEU A 54 -1.61 6.32 6.00
CA LEU A 54 -0.42 6.23 6.86
C LEU A 54 0.43 5.00 6.53
N ALA A 55 -0.19 3.83 6.36
CA ALA A 55 0.51 2.60 6.03
C ALA A 55 1.19 2.66 4.65
N GLN A 56 0.52 3.23 3.65
CA GLN A 56 1.10 3.43 2.31
C GLN A 56 2.23 4.46 2.32
N THR A 57 2.07 5.55 3.08
CA THR A 57 3.13 6.56 3.21
C THR A 57 4.34 6.00 3.96
N ALA A 58 4.13 5.12 4.93
CA ALA A 58 5.22 4.43 5.61
C ALA A 58 6.07 3.57 4.65
N ALA A 59 5.50 3.07 3.55
CA ALA A 59 6.25 2.34 2.52
C ALA A 59 7.27 3.22 1.77
N LEU A 60 7.11 4.56 1.76
CA LEU A 60 8.16 5.45 1.22
C LEU A 60 9.46 5.35 2.01
N LEU A 61 9.38 5.05 3.32
CA LEU A 61 10.59 4.83 4.12
C LEU A 61 11.37 3.61 3.63
N GLU A 62 10.72 2.62 3.01
CA GLU A 62 11.42 1.47 2.41
C GLU A 62 12.28 1.91 1.22
N ILE A 63 11.78 2.83 0.40
CA ILE A 63 12.57 3.41 -0.71
C ILE A 63 13.81 4.07 -0.13
N ILE A 64 13.66 4.85 0.95
CA ILE A 64 14.78 5.49 1.64
C ILE A 64 15.75 4.43 2.20
N HIS A 65 15.25 3.35 2.80
CA HIS A 65 16.11 2.27 3.32
C HIS A 65 16.92 1.61 2.21
N VAL A 66 16.35 1.41 1.03
CA VAL A 66 17.09 0.86 -0.11
C VAL A 66 18.12 1.86 -0.64
N LEU A 67 17.74 3.14 -0.78
CA LEU A 67 18.64 4.20 -1.26
C LEU A 67 19.86 4.43 -0.34
N VAL A 68 19.65 4.37 0.98
CA VAL A 68 20.72 4.52 1.99
C VAL A 68 21.52 3.21 2.14
N GLY A 69 21.12 2.12 1.48
CA GLY A 69 21.78 0.82 1.58
C GLY A 69 21.51 0.10 2.90
N LEU A 70 20.50 0.54 3.68
CA LEU A 70 20.03 -0.17 4.86
C LEU A 70 19.43 -1.53 4.50
N VAL A 71 18.81 -1.67 3.32
CA VAL A 71 18.29 -2.96 2.83
C VAL A 71 18.79 -3.22 1.42
N ARG A 72 19.25 -4.45 1.16
CA ARG A 72 19.65 -4.87 -0.18
C ARG A 72 18.41 -5.31 -0.96
N SER A 73 17.87 -4.43 -1.78
CA SER A 73 16.81 -4.73 -2.75
C SER A 73 17.09 -4.00 -4.06
N PRO A 74 16.80 -4.59 -5.24
CA PRO A 74 16.87 -3.85 -6.50
C PRO A 74 15.84 -2.70 -6.49
N ILE A 75 16.36 -1.47 -6.54
CA ILE A 75 15.57 -0.22 -6.56
C ILE A 75 14.58 -0.23 -7.73
N THR A 76 15.01 -0.75 -8.88
CA THR A 76 14.22 -0.83 -10.12
C THR A 76 12.95 -1.67 -9.99
N ALA A 77 12.93 -2.65 -9.09
CA ALA A 77 11.73 -3.45 -8.82
C ALA A 77 10.87 -2.83 -7.69
N THR A 78 11.51 -2.18 -6.72
CA THR A 78 10.83 -1.66 -5.52
C THR A 78 10.07 -0.36 -5.82
N LEU A 79 10.63 0.51 -6.68
CA LEU A 79 10.03 1.80 -7.02
C LEU A 79 8.68 1.67 -7.73
N PRO A 80 8.52 0.89 -8.82
CA PRO A 80 7.23 0.77 -9.50
C PRO A 80 6.16 0.13 -8.59
N GLN A 81 6.56 -0.83 -7.75
CA GLN A 81 5.65 -1.54 -6.86
C GLN A 81 5.04 -0.61 -5.80
N ILE A 82 5.86 0.21 -5.13
CA ILE A 82 5.37 1.17 -4.12
C ILE A 82 4.71 2.37 -4.80
N GLY A 83 5.27 2.81 -5.94
CA GLY A 83 4.74 3.91 -6.74
C GLY A 83 3.32 3.66 -7.24
N SER A 84 3.01 2.46 -7.74
CA SER A 84 1.66 2.09 -8.19
C SER A 84 0.62 2.27 -7.07
N ARG A 85 0.94 1.79 -5.87
CA ARG A 85 0.04 1.83 -4.71
C ARG A 85 -0.17 3.24 -4.17
N LEU A 86 0.89 4.04 -4.15
CA LEU A 86 0.81 5.46 -3.80
C LEU A 86 -0.02 6.23 -4.82
N TYR A 87 0.17 5.96 -6.11
CA TYR A 87 -0.63 6.57 -7.17
C TYR A 87 -2.11 6.23 -7.02
N LEU A 88 -2.46 4.99 -6.69
CA LEU A 88 -3.86 4.64 -6.45
C LEU A 88 -4.44 5.29 -5.19
N THR A 89 -3.68 5.30 -4.09
CA THR A 89 -4.16 5.84 -2.81
C THR A 89 -4.31 7.36 -2.86
N TRP A 90 -3.28 8.07 -3.33
CA TRP A 90 -3.24 9.53 -3.36
C TRP A 90 -3.66 10.15 -4.69
N GLY A 91 -3.36 9.48 -5.81
CA GLY A 91 -3.72 9.98 -7.15
C GLY A 91 -5.17 9.71 -7.50
N ILE A 92 -5.67 8.50 -7.25
CA ILE A 92 -7.04 8.09 -7.60
C ILE A 92 -8.01 8.31 -6.44
N LEU A 93 -7.86 7.55 -5.35
CA LEU A 93 -8.86 7.50 -4.28
C LEU A 93 -9.02 8.85 -3.57
N TRP A 94 -7.93 9.58 -3.33
CA TRP A 94 -8.00 10.93 -2.75
C TRP A 94 -8.55 11.98 -3.72
N SER A 95 -8.22 11.92 -5.01
CA SER A 95 -8.63 12.93 -6.00
C SER A 95 -10.07 12.75 -6.50
N PHE A 96 -10.59 11.52 -6.44
CA PHE A 96 -11.91 11.15 -6.96
C PHE A 96 -12.73 10.41 -5.89
N PRO A 97 -13.37 11.15 -4.96
CA PRO A 97 -14.20 10.56 -3.92
C PRO A 97 -15.32 9.64 -4.45
N GLN A 98 -15.79 9.89 -5.67
CA GLN A 98 -16.81 9.10 -6.35
C GLN A 98 -16.40 7.63 -6.58
N THR A 99 -15.10 7.33 -6.57
CA THR A 99 -14.57 5.98 -6.77
C THR A 99 -14.52 5.16 -5.48
N GLN A 100 -14.67 5.82 -4.32
CA GLN A 100 -14.42 5.24 -3.00
C GLN A 100 -15.48 4.21 -2.56
N SER A 101 -16.73 4.39 -3.00
CA SER A 101 -17.84 3.48 -2.66
C SER A 101 -17.83 2.18 -3.47
N HIS A 102 -17.00 2.08 -4.50
CA HIS A 102 -16.99 0.95 -5.42
C HIS A 102 -16.46 -0.32 -4.73
N ILE A 103 -17.09 -1.47 -4.98
CA ILE A 103 -16.72 -2.78 -4.41
C ILE A 103 -15.23 -3.14 -4.61
N LEU A 104 -14.63 -2.66 -5.71
CA LEU A 104 -13.22 -2.85 -6.01
C LEU A 104 -12.30 -2.21 -4.97
N VAL A 105 -12.71 -1.14 -4.28
CA VAL A 105 -11.94 -0.54 -3.19
C VAL A 105 -11.83 -1.51 -2.02
N THR A 106 -12.93 -2.15 -1.65
CA THR A 106 -12.96 -3.14 -0.57
C THR A 106 -12.05 -4.33 -0.90
N SER A 107 -12.19 -4.89 -2.11
CA SER A 107 -11.32 -5.98 -2.60
C SER A 107 -9.84 -5.58 -2.60
N LEU A 108 -9.53 -4.38 -3.08
CA LEU A 108 -8.16 -3.84 -3.11
C LEU A 108 -7.58 -3.72 -1.70
N VAL A 109 -8.30 -3.09 -0.78
CA VAL A 109 -7.85 -2.85 0.61
C VAL A 109 -7.60 -4.17 1.33
N ILE A 110 -8.49 -5.16 1.18
CA ILE A 110 -8.30 -6.48 1.80
C ILE A 110 -7.09 -7.19 1.20
N SER A 111 -6.98 -7.22 -0.14
CA SER A 111 -5.88 -7.89 -0.83
C SER A 111 -4.51 -7.28 -0.49
N TRP A 112 -4.43 -5.95 -0.47
CA TRP A 112 -3.25 -5.23 -0.02
C TRP A 112 -2.94 -5.55 1.44
N SER A 113 -3.91 -5.45 2.34
CA SER A 113 -3.67 -5.65 3.77
C SER A 113 -3.13 -7.04 4.07
N ILE A 114 -3.72 -8.09 3.50
CA ILE A 114 -3.23 -9.46 3.70
C ILE A 114 -1.81 -9.62 3.15
N THR A 115 -1.56 -9.14 1.93
CA THR A 115 -0.22 -9.21 1.30
C THR A 115 0.83 -8.53 2.18
N GLU A 116 0.50 -7.38 2.74
CA GLU A 116 1.40 -6.58 3.55
C GLU A 116 1.64 -7.16 4.94
N ILE A 117 0.61 -7.66 5.61
CA ILE A 117 0.74 -8.35 6.90
C ILE A 117 1.74 -9.51 6.75
N ILE A 118 1.63 -10.30 5.69
CA ILE A 118 2.52 -11.44 5.42
C ILE A 118 3.95 -10.95 5.15
N ARG A 119 4.09 -9.90 4.35
CA ARG A 119 5.38 -9.31 3.98
C ARG A 119 6.15 -8.79 5.21
N TYR A 120 5.49 -7.98 6.04
CA TYR A 120 6.11 -7.44 7.25
C TYR A 120 6.29 -8.50 8.34
N SER A 121 5.43 -9.52 8.41
CA SER A 121 5.65 -10.67 9.31
C SER A 121 6.93 -11.40 8.94
N PHE A 122 7.14 -11.66 7.65
CA PHE A 122 8.35 -12.29 7.15
C PHE A 122 9.60 -11.45 7.44
N PHE A 123 9.56 -10.15 7.16
CA PHE A 123 10.72 -9.27 7.41
C PHE A 123 10.98 -9.04 8.91
N GLY A 124 9.93 -8.84 9.71
CA GLY A 124 10.04 -8.69 11.16
C GLY A 124 10.65 -9.91 11.82
N MET A 125 10.19 -11.11 11.47
CA MET A 125 10.74 -12.36 12.00
C MET A 125 12.19 -12.59 11.54
N LYS A 126 12.50 -12.27 10.28
CA LYS A 126 13.86 -12.40 9.73
C LYS A 126 14.86 -11.51 10.45
N GLU A 127 14.49 -10.25 10.73
CA GLU A 127 15.39 -9.30 11.41
C GLU A 127 15.47 -9.57 12.93
N ALA A 128 14.38 -10.04 13.56
CA ALA A 128 14.34 -10.35 14.99
C ALA A 128 15.08 -11.65 15.35
N LEU A 129 14.84 -12.73 14.59
CA LEU A 129 15.37 -14.07 14.89
C LEU A 129 16.60 -14.43 14.06
N GLY A 130 16.93 -13.65 13.04
CA GLY A 130 18.01 -13.94 12.10
C GLY A 130 17.66 -14.98 11.02
N PHE A 131 16.49 -15.63 11.13
CA PHE A 131 15.94 -16.54 10.14
C PHE A 131 14.43 -16.31 9.97
N ALA A 132 13.89 -16.64 8.81
CA ALA A 132 12.46 -16.64 8.57
C ALA A 132 11.93 -18.08 8.56
N PRO A 133 10.90 -18.43 9.33
CA PRO A 133 10.38 -19.79 9.35
C PRO A 133 9.72 -20.17 8.01
N SER A 134 9.89 -21.43 7.61
CA SER A 134 9.49 -21.93 6.28
C SER A 134 8.00 -21.81 5.99
N TRP A 135 7.14 -21.85 7.02
CA TRP A 135 5.70 -21.68 6.87
C TRP A 135 5.31 -20.25 6.44
N LEU A 136 6.04 -19.21 6.89
CA LEU A 136 5.82 -17.83 6.42
C LEU A 136 6.22 -17.68 4.96
N LEU A 137 7.29 -18.36 4.56
CA LEU A 137 7.74 -18.37 3.17
C LEU A 137 6.70 -19.07 2.28
N TRP A 138 6.20 -20.23 2.69
CA TRP A 138 5.12 -20.92 1.99
C TRP A 138 3.87 -20.05 1.89
N LEU A 139 3.44 -19.45 3.00
CA LEU A 139 2.25 -18.62 3.05
C LEU A 139 2.38 -17.40 2.14
N ARG A 140 3.57 -16.78 2.06
CA ARG A 140 3.87 -15.70 1.12
C ARG A 140 3.69 -16.11 -0.35
N TYR A 141 4.19 -17.28 -0.74
CA TYR A 141 4.07 -17.73 -2.14
C TYR A 141 2.63 -18.18 -2.48
N SER A 142 1.96 -18.87 -1.57
CA SER A 142 0.57 -19.32 -1.75
C SER A 142 -0.40 -18.14 -1.79
N SER A 143 -0.25 -17.17 -0.87
CA SER A 143 -1.11 -15.98 -0.87
C SER A 143 -0.87 -15.12 -2.10
N PHE A 144 0.37 -15.03 -2.59
CA PHE A 144 0.70 -14.25 -3.78
C PHE A 144 -0.05 -14.77 -5.02
N LEU A 145 -0.16 -16.09 -5.19
CA LEU A 145 -0.90 -16.68 -6.32
C LEU A 145 -2.37 -16.26 -6.37
N LEU A 146 -3.03 -16.12 -5.21
CA LEU A 146 -4.45 -15.75 -5.12
C LEU A 146 -4.66 -14.24 -5.05
N LEU A 147 -3.85 -13.53 -4.28
CA LEU A 147 -4.02 -12.10 -4.01
C LEU A 147 -3.47 -11.22 -5.12
N TYR A 148 -2.51 -11.71 -5.90
CA TYR A 148 -1.95 -10.93 -7.00
C TYR A 148 -2.97 -10.68 -8.12
N PRO A 149 -3.74 -11.67 -8.61
CA PRO A 149 -4.84 -11.43 -9.55
C PRO A 149 -5.89 -10.47 -9.00
N THR A 150 -6.32 -10.66 -7.75
CA THR A 150 -7.38 -9.80 -7.15
C THR A 150 -6.90 -8.38 -6.91
N GLY A 151 -5.63 -8.21 -6.50
CA GLY A 151 -4.98 -6.91 -6.37
C GLY A 151 -4.94 -6.18 -7.71
N ILE A 152 -4.29 -6.76 -8.72
CA ILE A 152 -4.12 -6.12 -10.03
C ILE A 152 -5.46 -5.82 -10.72
N THR A 153 -6.42 -6.75 -10.65
CA THR A 153 -7.76 -6.51 -11.22
C THR A 153 -8.48 -5.36 -10.52
N SER A 154 -8.34 -5.23 -9.20
CA SER A 154 -8.92 -4.12 -8.45
C SER A 154 -8.19 -2.80 -8.73
N GLU A 155 -6.85 -2.82 -8.86
CA GLU A 155 -6.03 -1.65 -9.24
C GLU A 155 -6.44 -1.11 -10.61
N VAL A 156 -6.42 -1.97 -11.64
CA VAL A 156 -6.77 -1.59 -13.01
C VAL A 156 -8.24 -1.21 -13.12
N GLY A 157 -9.12 -1.94 -12.44
CA GLY A 157 -10.55 -1.65 -12.43
C GLY A 157 -10.86 -0.28 -11.80
N LEU A 158 -10.19 0.10 -10.71
CA LEU A 158 -10.36 1.43 -10.11
C LEU A 158 -9.85 2.55 -11.00
N ILE A 159 -8.73 2.34 -11.69
CA ILE A 159 -8.25 3.30 -12.70
C ILE A 159 -9.29 3.45 -13.80
N TYR A 160 -9.85 2.35 -14.29
CA TYR A 160 -10.88 2.37 -15.33
C TYR A 160 -12.14 3.12 -14.88
N VAL A 161 -12.61 2.89 -13.66
CA VAL A 161 -13.73 3.64 -13.07
C VAL A 161 -13.41 5.13 -12.89
N ALA A 162 -12.14 5.47 -12.63
CA ALA A 162 -11.69 6.86 -12.51
C ALA A 162 -11.53 7.59 -13.85
N LEU A 163 -11.28 6.88 -14.96
CA LEU A 163 -11.05 7.46 -16.30
C LEU A 163 -12.09 8.51 -16.75
N PRO A 164 -13.41 8.29 -16.65
CA PRO A 164 -14.39 9.31 -17.05
C PRO A 164 -14.22 10.61 -16.24
N TYR A 165 -13.98 10.50 -14.93
CA TYR A 165 -13.77 11.67 -14.06
C TYR A 165 -12.45 12.39 -14.36
N ILE A 166 -11.39 11.65 -14.67
CA ILE A 166 -10.10 12.20 -15.09
C ILE A 166 -10.28 13.01 -16.39
N LYS A 167 -10.96 12.45 -17.40
CA LYS A 167 -11.22 13.13 -18.68
C LYS A 167 -11.97 14.45 -18.48
N VAL A 168 -13.03 14.44 -17.67
CA VAL A 168 -13.80 15.66 -17.37
C VAL A 168 -12.93 16.71 -16.68
N ARG A 169 -12.15 16.32 -15.68
CA ARG A 169 -11.26 17.26 -14.96
C ARG A 169 -10.19 17.86 -15.88
N ILE A 170 -9.56 17.05 -16.73
CA ILE A 170 -8.57 17.52 -17.70
C ILE A 170 -9.22 18.49 -18.70
N LEU A 171 -10.40 18.16 -19.22
CA LEU A 171 -11.11 19.01 -20.17
C LEU A 171 -11.50 20.35 -19.54
N MET A 172 -11.93 20.35 -18.27
CA MET A 172 -12.18 21.59 -17.51
C MET A 172 -10.91 22.43 -17.32
N MET A 173 -9.74 21.81 -17.07
CA MET A 173 -8.48 22.53 -16.94
C MET A 173 -8.03 23.15 -18.27
N LEU A 174 -8.07 22.37 -19.36
CA LEU A 174 -7.72 22.86 -20.70
C LEU A 174 -8.63 24.03 -21.14
N ASN A 175 -9.92 23.95 -20.82
CA ASN A 175 -10.86 25.02 -21.18
C ASN A 175 -10.65 26.31 -20.35
N LYS A 176 -10.15 26.18 -19.10
CA LYS A 176 -9.77 27.34 -18.27
C LYS A 176 -8.53 28.07 -18.81
N GLU A 177 -7.51 27.33 -19.24
CA GLU A 177 -6.30 27.92 -19.84
C GLU A 177 -6.62 28.68 -21.14
N ILE A 178 -7.53 28.14 -21.97
CA ILE A 178 -8.03 28.84 -23.16
C ILE A 178 -8.74 30.14 -22.76
N PHE A 179 -9.61 30.09 -21.75
CA PHE A 179 -10.33 31.28 -21.27
C PHE A 179 -9.39 32.38 -20.75
N PHE A 180 -8.26 32.00 -20.13
CA PHE A 180 -7.24 32.94 -19.66
C PHE A 180 -6.37 33.53 -20.79
N PHE A 181 -6.29 32.86 -21.94
CA PHE A 181 -5.61 33.40 -23.14
C PHE A 181 -6.47 34.37 -23.96
N PHE A 182 -7.79 34.34 -23.76
CA PHE A 182 -8.76 35.18 -24.48
C PHE A 182 -9.21 36.44 -23.70
N PHE A 183 -8.60 36.71 -22.54
CA PHE A 183 -8.80 37.90 -21.71
C PHE A 183 -7.45 38.47 -21.26
#